data_AF-A0AAN0JWA1-F1
#
_entry.id   AF-A0AAN0JWA1-F1
#
_cell.length_a   1.000
_cell.length_b   1.000
_cell.length_c   1.000
_cell.angle_alpha   90.00
_cell.angle_beta   90.00
_cell.angle_gamma   90.00
#
_symmetry.space_group_name_H-M   'P 1'
#
loop_
_entity.id
_entity.type
_entity.pdbx_description
1 polymer ?
#
loop_
_entity_poly.entity_id
_entity_poly.type
_entity_poly.pdbx_seq_one_letter_code
_entity_poly.pdbx_strand_id
1 'polypeptide(L)'
;MMESIVAEGTPVKEFKKQIIEEAKVQGIDCVLELDKMRLRYKREVYTSMVHLDHQVIGVSRDIYVEPLKGPEKIKHQKQIQVYVIRWHPSQCSVDPIEEIILDNNNGLKHVIEKLSELSGVPAEYIYCAKSQSFPVEMSYLDIENELKWCSITSDSSSLRLYNDGYVIYYKDNRETMKELTDKERSEIQDAEEARLKKIRECMYQPLALIGLI
;
A
#
# COMPACT_ATOMS: atom_id res chain seq x y z
N MET A 1 1.65 21.99 -4.23
CA MET A 1 1.57 21.42 -5.59
C MET A 1 2.63 22.12 -6.42
N MET A 2 3.45 21.40 -7.15
CA MET A 2 4.55 21.94 -7.97
C MET A 2 4.19 21.77 -9.45
N GLU A 3 4.34 22.83 -10.23
CA GLU A 3 4.24 22.75 -11.69
C GLU A 3 5.64 22.60 -12.28
N SER A 4 5.78 21.68 -13.23
CA SER A 4 7.04 21.38 -13.91
C SER A 4 6.79 21.20 -15.40
N ILE A 5 7.68 21.74 -16.23
CA ILE A 5 7.61 21.61 -17.69
C ILE A 5 8.72 20.65 -18.12
N VAL A 6 8.32 19.57 -18.80
CA VAL A 6 9.23 18.53 -19.30
C VAL A 6 8.86 18.19 -20.74
N ALA A 7 9.87 17.94 -21.57
CA ALA A 7 9.65 17.52 -22.94
C ALA A 7 9.03 16.10 -22.97
N GLU A 8 8.03 15.90 -23.82
CA GLU A 8 7.50 14.56 -24.11
C GLU A 8 8.65 13.65 -24.58
N GLY A 9 8.68 12.41 -24.10
CA GLY A 9 9.76 11.47 -24.42
C GLY A 9 10.97 11.55 -23.48
N THR A 10 11.00 12.48 -22.53
CA THR A 10 12.08 12.55 -21.53
C THR A 10 12.09 11.27 -20.68
N PRO A 11 13.25 10.61 -20.47
CA PRO A 11 13.35 9.47 -19.57
C PRO A 11 12.94 9.84 -18.15
N VAL A 12 12.20 8.96 -17.47
CA VAL A 12 11.73 9.14 -16.09
C VAL A 12 12.90 9.47 -15.16
N LYS A 13 14.05 8.80 -15.32
CA LYS A 13 15.26 9.08 -14.53
C LYS A 13 15.76 10.52 -14.66
N GLU A 14 15.69 11.09 -15.86
CA GLU A 14 16.11 12.49 -16.07
C GLU A 14 15.08 13.45 -15.48
N PHE A 15 13.78 13.15 -15.65
CA PHE A 15 12.72 13.94 -15.04
C PHE A 15 12.77 13.91 -13.50
N LYS A 16 13.12 12.78 -12.91
CA LYS A 16 13.38 12.64 -11.47
C LYS A 16 14.48 13.61 -11.00
N LYS A 17 15.59 13.74 -11.73
CA LYS A 17 16.65 14.72 -11.39
C LYS A 17 16.13 16.15 -11.46
N GLN A 18 15.34 16.47 -12.48
CA GLN A 18 14.71 17.78 -12.62
C GLN A 18 13.81 18.11 -11.42
N ILE A 19 12.95 17.18 -10.98
CA ILE A 19 12.08 17.34 -9.81
C ILE A 19 12.90 17.65 -8.55
N ILE A 20 14.02 16.95 -8.32
CA ILE A 20 14.86 17.18 -7.15
C ILE A 20 15.42 18.62 -7.14
N GLU A 21 15.90 19.11 -8.28
CA GLU A 21 16.43 20.47 -8.38
C GLU A 21 15.32 21.52 -8.26
N GLU A 22 14.17 21.32 -8.90
CA GLU A 22 13.03 22.23 -8.81
C GLU A 22 12.46 22.31 -7.39
N ALA A 23 12.35 21.17 -6.69
CA ALA A 23 11.89 21.13 -5.30
C ALA A 23 12.82 21.94 -4.39
N LYS A 24 14.15 21.84 -4.58
CA LYS A 24 15.14 22.65 -3.85
C LYS A 24 14.98 24.14 -4.14
N VAL A 25 14.84 24.52 -5.42
CA VAL A 25 14.69 25.93 -5.83
C VAL A 25 13.41 26.55 -5.25
N GLN A 26 12.32 25.79 -5.21
CA GLN A 26 11.05 26.24 -4.65
C GLN A 26 10.99 26.17 -3.12
N GLY A 27 12.05 25.68 -2.46
CA GLY A 27 12.10 25.56 -1.01
C GLY A 27 11.07 24.56 -0.45
N ILE A 28 10.72 23.52 -1.23
CA ILE A 28 9.86 22.45 -0.75
C ILE A 28 10.63 21.65 0.29
N ASP A 29 10.11 21.60 1.51
CA ASP A 29 10.70 20.86 2.63
C ASP A 29 10.47 19.35 2.46
N CYS A 30 11.16 18.74 1.50
CA CYS A 30 11.17 17.30 1.29
C CYS A 30 12.58 16.82 0.89
N VAL A 31 13.01 15.70 1.51
CA VAL A 31 14.27 15.05 1.15
C VAL A 31 14.00 14.07 0.02
N LEU A 32 14.39 14.44 -1.19
CA LEU A 32 14.28 13.59 -2.37
C LEU A 32 15.66 13.09 -2.80
N GLU A 33 15.80 11.77 -2.89
CA GLU A 33 16.99 11.09 -3.43
C GLU A 33 16.58 10.30 -4.67
N LEU A 34 17.41 10.30 -5.71
CA LEU A 34 17.07 9.77 -7.03
C LEU A 34 16.64 8.29 -7.00
N ASP A 35 17.31 7.48 -6.20
CA ASP A 35 17.06 6.04 -6.04
C ASP A 35 16.00 5.71 -4.97
N LYS A 36 15.66 6.67 -4.11
CA LYS A 36 14.66 6.54 -3.03
C LYS A 36 13.41 7.38 -3.31
N MET A 37 13.02 7.47 -4.57
CA MET A 37 11.73 8.03 -4.93
C MET A 37 11.10 7.37 -6.13
N ARG A 38 9.78 7.39 -6.15
CA ARG A 38 8.92 6.76 -7.14
C ARG A 38 7.98 7.79 -7.73
N LEU A 39 7.81 7.73 -9.05
CA LEU A 39 6.81 8.55 -9.75
C LEU A 39 5.59 7.69 -10.05
N ARG A 40 4.40 8.23 -9.78
CA ARG A 40 3.11 7.61 -10.11
C ARG A 40 2.24 8.58 -10.86
N TYR A 41 1.50 8.10 -11.85
CA TYR A 41 0.40 8.91 -12.37
C TYR A 41 -0.65 9.19 -11.28
N LYS A 42 -1.36 10.29 -11.44
CA LYS A 42 -2.62 10.45 -10.74
C LYS A 42 -3.72 9.76 -11.56
N ARG A 43 -4.42 8.83 -10.93
CA ARG A 43 -5.77 8.41 -11.34
C ARG A 43 -6.68 8.73 -10.16
N GLU A 44 -7.86 9.27 -10.45
CA GLU A 44 -8.76 9.94 -9.49
C GLU A 44 -8.92 9.26 -8.13
N VAL A 45 -8.87 7.91 -8.07
CA VAL A 45 -9.14 7.14 -6.83
C VAL A 45 -8.06 6.08 -6.50
N TYR A 46 -7.07 5.86 -7.37
CA TYR A 46 -6.14 4.73 -7.22
C TYR A 46 -4.69 5.18 -7.21
N THR A 47 -3.88 4.58 -6.32
CA THR A 47 -2.43 4.50 -6.47
C THR A 47 -2.15 3.91 -7.84
N SER A 48 -1.70 4.75 -8.77
CA SER A 48 -1.52 4.32 -10.14
C SER A 48 -0.20 3.57 -10.31
N MET A 49 -0.07 3.01 -11.51
CA MET A 49 1.10 2.33 -12.02
C MET A 49 2.38 3.16 -11.85
N VAL A 50 3.43 2.49 -11.37
CA VAL A 50 4.76 3.06 -11.16
C VAL A 50 5.51 3.30 -12.47
N HIS A 51 6.16 4.46 -12.55
CA HIS A 51 7.06 4.81 -13.63
C HIS A 51 8.49 4.33 -13.37
N LEU A 52 8.94 3.42 -14.22
CA LEU A 52 10.31 2.92 -14.19
C LEU A 52 11.24 3.91 -14.86
N ASP A 53 12.45 4.01 -14.33
CA ASP A 53 13.50 4.94 -14.77
C ASP A 53 13.79 4.91 -16.28
N HIS A 54 13.63 3.75 -16.92
CA HIS A 54 13.88 3.55 -18.34
C HIS A 54 12.69 3.92 -19.25
N GLN A 55 11.51 4.17 -18.67
CA GLN A 55 10.35 4.62 -19.42
C GLN A 55 10.47 6.13 -19.71
N VAL A 56 9.63 6.60 -20.63
CA VAL A 56 9.57 8.00 -21.01
C VAL A 56 8.30 8.66 -20.47
N ILE A 57 8.38 9.96 -20.19
CA ILE A 57 7.24 10.79 -19.81
C ILE A 57 6.34 11.01 -21.02
N GLY A 58 5.05 10.71 -20.86
CA GLY A 58 4.02 10.98 -21.87
C GLY A 58 3.34 12.34 -21.68
N VAL A 59 2.36 12.63 -22.54
CA VAL A 59 1.63 13.92 -22.51
C VAL A 59 0.80 14.11 -21.24
N SER A 60 0.98 15.28 -20.62
CA SER A 60 0.16 15.95 -19.59
C SER A 60 -0.64 15.03 -18.66
N ARG A 61 -0.01 14.57 -17.58
CA ARG A 61 -0.69 13.93 -16.46
C ARG A 61 -0.09 14.45 -15.15
N ASP A 62 -0.97 14.70 -14.18
CA ASP A 62 -0.56 14.90 -12.80
C ASP A 62 0.25 13.68 -12.34
N ILE A 63 1.40 13.94 -11.72
CA ILE A 63 2.31 12.90 -11.21
C ILE A 63 2.48 13.13 -9.71
N TYR A 64 2.36 12.05 -8.93
CA TYR A 64 2.76 12.02 -7.54
C TYR A 64 4.22 11.59 -7.43
N VAL A 65 4.96 12.30 -6.59
CA VAL A 65 6.30 11.92 -6.14
C VAL A 65 6.14 11.27 -4.77
N GLU A 66 6.49 9.99 -4.68
CA GLU A 66 6.48 9.23 -3.44
C GLU A 66 7.93 9.00 -2.99
N PRO A 67 8.40 9.65 -1.92
CA PRO A 67 9.62 9.29 -1.22
C PRO A 67 9.55 7.86 -0.68
N LEU A 68 10.65 7.12 -0.78
CA LEU A 68 10.77 5.74 -0.32
C LEU A 68 11.73 5.66 0.87
N LYS A 69 11.46 4.73 1.80
CA LYS A 69 12.37 4.43 2.92
C LYS A 69 13.70 3.78 2.45
N GLY A 70 13.74 3.27 1.22
CA GLY A 70 14.91 2.66 0.60
C GLY A 70 14.79 2.62 -0.93
N PRO A 71 15.69 1.91 -1.62
CA PRO A 71 15.68 1.86 -3.08
C PRO A 71 14.41 1.25 -3.67
N GLU A 72 14.05 1.69 -4.87
CA GLU A 72 12.92 1.14 -5.63
C GLU A 72 13.01 -0.39 -5.80
N LYS A 73 11.96 -1.08 -5.31
CA LYS A 73 11.84 -2.55 -5.35
C LYS A 73 11.22 -3.04 -6.67
N ILE A 74 10.36 -2.25 -7.32
CA ILE A 74 9.72 -2.60 -8.60
C ILE A 74 10.75 -2.54 -9.72
N LYS A 75 10.89 -3.64 -10.46
CA LYS A 75 11.87 -3.79 -11.55
C LYS A 75 11.25 -3.79 -12.93
N HIS A 76 9.99 -4.18 -13.08
CA HIS A 76 9.31 -4.22 -14.38
C HIS A 76 7.81 -3.98 -14.27
N GLN A 77 7.18 -3.55 -15.38
CA GLN A 77 5.77 -3.12 -15.43
C GLN A 77 4.74 -4.20 -15.07
N LYS A 78 5.14 -5.47 -15.11
CA LYS A 78 4.30 -6.59 -14.69
C LYS A 78 4.29 -6.77 -13.18
N GLN A 79 5.04 -5.98 -12.41
CA GLN A 79 4.96 -6.03 -10.96
C GLN A 79 3.88 -5.09 -10.46
N ILE A 80 3.19 -5.53 -9.43
CA ILE A 80 2.26 -4.71 -8.67
C ILE A 80 2.77 -4.52 -7.25
N GLN A 81 2.53 -3.33 -6.72
CA GLN A 81 2.73 -3.04 -5.32
C GLN A 81 1.45 -3.34 -4.56
N VAL A 82 1.55 -4.07 -3.45
CA VAL A 82 0.44 -4.23 -2.51
C VAL A 82 0.90 -3.93 -1.09
N TYR A 83 -0.03 -3.44 -0.29
CA TYR A 83 0.14 -3.25 1.13
C TYR A 83 -0.41 -4.47 1.87
N VAL A 84 0.32 -4.94 2.87
CA VAL A 84 -0.08 -6.07 3.69
C VAL A 84 -0.18 -5.66 5.15
N ILE A 85 -1.19 -6.19 5.82
CA ILE A 85 -1.44 -5.94 7.25
C ILE A 85 -1.68 -7.28 7.90
N ARG A 86 -0.82 -7.65 8.86
CA ARG A 86 -1.05 -8.85 9.65
C ARG A 86 -2.11 -8.55 10.69
N TRP A 87 -3.17 -9.35 10.71
CA TRP A 87 -4.18 -9.37 11.74
C TRP A 87 -3.81 -10.45 12.76
N HIS A 88 -3.86 -10.10 14.05
CA HIS A 88 -3.65 -11.00 15.19
C HIS A 88 -4.97 -11.19 15.94
N PRO A 89 -5.79 -12.19 15.56
CA PRO A 89 -7.06 -12.51 16.22
C PRO A 89 -6.96 -12.61 17.75
N SER A 90 -5.86 -13.22 18.23
CA SER A 90 -5.62 -13.47 19.65
C SER A 90 -5.36 -12.21 20.48
N GLN A 91 -5.01 -11.10 19.81
CA GLN A 91 -4.71 -9.82 20.42
C GLN A 91 -5.72 -8.73 20.03
N CYS A 92 -6.61 -9.01 19.08
CA CYS A 92 -7.49 -8.04 18.45
C CYS A 92 -6.71 -6.79 17.98
N SER A 93 -5.60 -7.02 17.28
CA SER A 93 -4.68 -5.97 16.83
C SER A 93 -4.07 -6.28 15.47
N VAL A 94 -3.48 -5.27 14.84
CA VAL A 94 -2.78 -5.38 13.57
C VAL A 94 -1.32 -4.97 13.70
N ASP A 95 -0.46 -5.59 12.90
CA ASP A 95 0.91 -5.11 12.70
C ASP A 95 0.93 -3.81 11.88
N PRO A 96 2.04 -3.04 11.92
CA PRO A 96 2.28 -1.95 10.99
C PRO A 96 2.12 -2.39 9.53
N ILE A 97 1.70 -1.45 8.68
CA ILE A 97 1.53 -1.71 7.25
C ILE A 97 2.89 -1.98 6.61
N GLU A 98 2.98 -3.06 5.85
CA GLU A 98 4.18 -3.40 5.07
C GLU A 98 3.90 -3.35 3.57
N GLU A 99 4.93 -3.02 2.79
CA GLU A 99 4.89 -3.03 1.32
C GLU A 99 5.58 -4.29 0.78
N ILE A 100 4.84 -5.05 -0.05
CA ILE A 100 5.41 -6.14 -0.83
C ILE A 100 5.18 -5.93 -2.33
N ILE A 101 6.10 -6.46 -3.14
CA ILE A 101 6.01 -6.43 -4.60
C ILE A 101 5.66 -7.84 -5.09
N LEU A 102 4.64 -7.93 -5.93
CA LEU A 102 4.15 -9.19 -6.52
C LEU A 102 4.23 -9.09 -8.04
N ASP A 103 4.44 -10.20 -8.75
CA ASP A 103 4.21 -10.17 -10.20
C ASP A 103 2.71 -10.33 -10.49
N ASN A 104 2.17 -9.53 -11.40
CA ASN A 104 0.74 -9.41 -11.74
C ASN A 104 0.10 -10.74 -12.22
N ASN A 105 0.93 -11.71 -12.63
CA ASN A 105 0.45 -13.03 -13.04
C ASN A 105 0.34 -14.02 -11.87
N ASN A 106 0.63 -13.59 -10.65
CA ASN A 106 0.81 -14.48 -9.53
C ASN A 106 -0.53 -14.61 -8.77
N GLY A 107 -1.16 -15.77 -8.93
CA GLY A 107 -2.41 -16.09 -8.24
C GLY A 107 -2.25 -16.21 -6.72
N LEU A 108 -3.37 -16.46 -6.04
CA LEU A 108 -3.49 -16.60 -4.57
C LEU A 108 -2.35 -17.37 -3.90
N LYS A 109 -1.92 -18.49 -4.50
CA LYS A 109 -0.84 -19.33 -3.97
C LYS A 109 0.47 -18.55 -3.75
N HIS A 110 0.88 -17.76 -4.75
CA HIS A 110 2.13 -17.00 -4.65
C HIS A 110 2.02 -15.85 -3.64
N VAL A 111 0.84 -15.24 -3.51
CA VAL A 111 0.59 -14.24 -2.44
C VAL A 111 0.80 -14.89 -1.07
N ILE A 112 0.24 -16.07 -0.86
CA ILE A 112 0.37 -16.81 0.40
C ILE A 112 1.81 -17.25 0.66
N GLU A 113 2.54 -17.72 -0.35
CA GLU A 113 3.97 -18.06 -0.23
C GLU A 113 4.79 -16.83 0.20
N LYS A 114 4.53 -15.66 -0.40
CA LYS A 114 5.19 -14.41 -0.01
C LYS A 114 4.86 -13.98 1.41
N LEU A 115 3.60 -14.12 1.83
CA LEU A 115 3.20 -13.84 3.21
C LEU A 115 3.82 -14.83 4.20
N SER A 116 4.04 -16.08 3.78
CA SER A 116 4.73 -17.11 4.56
C SER A 116 6.19 -16.77 4.78
N GLU A 117 6.89 -16.37 3.72
CA GLU A 117 8.27 -15.87 3.79
C GLU A 117 8.37 -14.65 4.71
N LEU A 118 7.42 -13.71 4.61
CA LEU A 118 7.42 -12.47 5.38
C LEU A 118 7.20 -12.71 6.88
N SER A 119 6.23 -13.55 7.22
CA SER A 119 5.75 -13.73 8.60
C SER A 119 6.39 -14.89 9.37
N GLY A 120 7.03 -15.82 8.65
CA GLY A 120 7.50 -17.09 9.21
C GLY A 120 6.38 -18.11 9.51
N VAL A 121 5.11 -17.77 9.24
CA VAL A 121 3.97 -18.68 9.39
C VAL A 121 3.94 -19.62 8.18
N PRO A 122 3.80 -20.95 8.36
CA PRO A 122 3.70 -21.86 7.23
C PRO A 122 2.51 -21.53 6.32
N ALA A 123 2.71 -21.61 5.00
CA ALA A 123 1.73 -21.23 3.97
C ALA A 123 0.34 -21.88 4.15
N GLU A 124 0.29 -23.12 4.66
CA GLU A 124 -0.96 -23.85 4.94
C GLU A 124 -1.80 -23.24 6.07
N TYR A 125 -1.18 -22.47 6.96
CA TYR A 125 -1.85 -21.78 8.05
C TYR A 125 -2.14 -20.30 7.75
N ILE A 126 -1.74 -19.81 6.58
CA ILE A 126 -2.01 -18.42 6.19
C ILE A 126 -3.38 -18.33 5.54
N TYR A 127 -4.22 -17.51 6.17
CA TYR A 127 -5.46 -17.02 5.57
C TYR A 127 -5.26 -15.57 5.20
N CYS A 128 -5.69 -15.18 4.00
CA CYS A 128 -5.58 -13.80 3.54
C CYS A 128 -6.90 -13.32 2.93
N ALA A 129 -7.15 -12.03 3.03
CA ALA A 129 -8.33 -11.39 2.50
C ALA A 129 -7.95 -10.09 1.81
N LYS A 130 -8.56 -9.85 0.65
CA LYS A 130 -8.42 -8.59 -0.06
C LYS A 130 -9.38 -7.58 0.55
N SER A 131 -8.86 -6.42 0.94
CA SER A 131 -9.64 -5.24 1.28
C SER A 131 -9.68 -4.25 0.10
N GLN A 132 -10.32 -3.10 0.32
CA GLN A 132 -10.25 -1.97 -0.60
C GLN A 132 -8.81 -1.41 -0.70
N SER A 133 -8.59 -0.52 -1.65
CA SER A 133 -7.29 0.14 -1.84
C SER A 133 -7.06 1.17 -0.72
N PHE A 134 -5.80 1.51 -0.47
CA PHE A 134 -5.43 2.55 0.49
C PHE A 134 -6.12 3.90 0.17
N PRO A 135 -6.54 4.71 1.18
CA PRO A 135 -6.34 4.52 2.62
C PRO A 135 -7.23 3.44 3.26
N VAL A 136 -6.73 2.85 4.34
CA VAL A 136 -7.42 1.78 5.05
C VAL A 136 -8.40 2.35 6.07
N GLU A 137 -9.68 2.35 5.71
CA GLU A 137 -10.78 2.76 6.60
C GLU A 137 -11.43 1.59 7.35
N MET A 138 -10.93 0.36 7.17
CA MET A 138 -11.42 -0.84 7.85
C MET A 138 -11.25 -0.72 9.37
N SER A 139 -12.32 -0.96 10.12
CA SER A 139 -12.31 -1.01 11.59
C SER A 139 -11.75 -2.35 12.08
N TYR A 140 -10.98 -2.32 13.16
CA TYR A 140 -10.36 -3.54 13.71
C TYR A 140 -11.38 -4.58 14.18
N LEU A 141 -12.56 -4.15 14.62
CA LEU A 141 -13.63 -5.06 15.05
C LEU A 141 -14.30 -5.78 13.87
N ASP A 142 -14.14 -5.24 12.66
CA ASP A 142 -14.81 -5.70 11.45
C ASP A 142 -13.90 -6.55 10.56
N ILE A 143 -12.58 -6.47 10.73
CA ILE A 143 -11.58 -7.23 9.96
C ILE A 143 -11.93 -8.72 9.88
N GLU A 144 -12.24 -9.34 11.02
CA GLU A 144 -12.49 -10.78 11.08
C GLU A 144 -13.78 -11.17 10.34
N ASN A 145 -14.83 -10.35 10.44
CA ASN A 145 -16.20 -10.71 10.06
C ASN A 145 -16.63 -10.17 8.69
N GLU A 146 -16.10 -9.03 8.26
CA GLU A 146 -16.48 -8.39 6.99
C GLU A 146 -15.60 -8.84 5.81
N LEU A 147 -14.39 -9.33 6.10
CA LEU A 147 -13.46 -9.76 5.06
C LEU A 147 -13.71 -11.20 4.61
N LYS A 148 -13.61 -11.41 3.30
CA LYS A 148 -13.65 -12.75 2.70
C LYS A 148 -12.28 -13.42 2.77
N TRP A 149 -12.05 -14.19 3.83
CA TRP A 149 -10.83 -14.95 4.03
C TRP A 149 -10.66 -16.10 3.04
N CYS A 150 -9.45 -16.22 2.51
CA CYS A 150 -9.05 -17.21 1.52
C CYS A 150 -7.80 -17.96 2.02
N SER A 151 -7.84 -19.28 1.90
CA SER A 151 -6.71 -20.17 2.15
C SER A 151 -5.98 -20.52 0.84
N ILE A 152 -4.84 -21.20 0.94
CA ILE A 152 -4.09 -21.69 -0.23
C ILE A 152 -4.90 -22.62 -1.14
N THR A 153 -5.92 -23.30 -0.60
CA THR A 153 -6.81 -24.21 -1.33
C THR A 153 -8.04 -23.51 -1.92
N SER A 154 -8.23 -22.22 -1.65
CA SER A 154 -9.36 -21.46 -2.20
C SER A 154 -9.20 -21.24 -3.70
N ASP A 155 -10.31 -20.99 -4.40
CA ASP A 155 -10.24 -20.68 -5.83
C ASP A 155 -9.36 -19.44 -6.06
N SER A 156 -8.43 -19.56 -6.99
CA SER A 156 -7.59 -18.51 -7.56
C SER A 156 -8.33 -17.21 -7.89
N SER A 157 -9.62 -17.27 -8.20
CA SER A 157 -10.46 -16.09 -8.47
C SER A 157 -10.74 -15.23 -7.23
N SER A 158 -10.50 -15.74 -6.02
CA SER A 158 -10.89 -15.09 -4.77
C SER A 158 -10.01 -13.89 -4.39
N LEU A 159 -8.80 -13.78 -4.95
CA LEU A 159 -7.84 -12.73 -4.62
C LEU A 159 -7.21 -12.12 -5.88
N ARG A 160 -8.05 -11.76 -6.86
CA ARG A 160 -7.57 -11.11 -8.09
C ARG A 160 -7.11 -9.68 -7.82
N LEU A 161 -5.84 -9.42 -8.08
CA LEU A 161 -5.17 -8.14 -7.94
C LEU A 161 -4.84 -7.62 -9.34
N TYR A 162 -5.44 -6.51 -9.74
CA TYR A 162 -5.29 -5.97 -11.10
C TYR A 162 -4.45 -4.69 -11.17
N ASN A 163 -4.26 -4.02 -10.04
CA ASN A 163 -3.70 -2.67 -9.93
C ASN A 163 -2.87 -2.56 -8.65
N ASP A 164 -2.10 -1.48 -8.53
CA ASP A 164 -1.30 -1.16 -7.35
C ASP A 164 -2.15 -0.66 -6.17
N GLY A 165 -1.59 -0.82 -4.96
CA GLY A 165 -2.07 -0.28 -3.69
C GLY A 165 -3.33 -0.92 -3.12
N TYR A 166 -3.63 -2.15 -3.57
CA TYR A 166 -4.51 -3.02 -2.81
C TYR A 166 -3.94 -3.29 -1.42
N VAL A 167 -4.83 -3.39 -0.45
CA VAL A 167 -4.50 -3.78 0.91
C VAL A 167 -4.96 -5.23 1.12
N ILE A 168 -4.05 -6.06 1.58
CA ILE A 168 -4.30 -7.48 1.89
C ILE A 168 -4.13 -7.65 3.38
N TYR A 169 -5.19 -8.12 4.03
CA TYR A 169 -5.09 -8.62 5.40
C TYR A 169 -4.68 -10.07 5.37
N TYR A 170 -3.86 -10.48 6.33
CA TYR A 170 -3.52 -11.88 6.50
C TYR A 170 -3.39 -12.24 7.98
N LYS A 171 -3.60 -13.52 8.30
CA LYS A 171 -3.53 -14.03 9.67
C LYS A 171 -3.01 -15.46 9.69
N ASP A 172 -2.53 -15.86 10.86
CA ASP A 172 -2.34 -17.27 11.20
C ASP A 172 -3.70 -17.86 11.62
N ASN A 173 -4.21 -18.83 10.87
CA ASN A 173 -5.53 -19.42 11.11
C ASN A 173 -5.57 -20.32 12.35
N ARG A 174 -4.44 -20.57 13.00
CA ARG A 174 -4.35 -21.29 14.28
C ARG A 174 -4.66 -20.39 15.46
N GLU A 175 -4.66 -19.06 15.27
CA GLU A 175 -5.06 -18.11 16.30
C GLU A 175 -6.57 -18.16 16.53
N THR A 176 -6.96 -18.03 17.80
CA THR A 176 -8.36 -17.90 18.19
C THR A 176 -8.65 -16.44 18.52
N MET A 177 -9.83 -15.96 18.13
CA MET A 177 -10.27 -14.61 18.47
C MET A 177 -10.29 -14.39 19.98
N LYS A 178 -9.73 -13.27 20.42
CA LYS A 178 -9.80 -12.84 21.81
C LYS A 178 -11.24 -12.49 22.18
N GLU A 179 -11.69 -12.99 23.33
CA GLU A 179 -12.91 -12.46 23.97
C GLU A 179 -12.60 -11.09 24.55
N LEU A 180 -13.24 -10.05 24.01
CA LEU A 180 -13.09 -8.69 24.47
C LEU A 180 -14.11 -8.40 25.58
N THR A 181 -13.66 -7.72 26.62
CA THR A 181 -14.57 -7.09 27.59
C THR A 181 -15.24 -5.85 26.98
N ASP A 182 -16.38 -5.43 27.54
CA ASP A 182 -17.07 -4.20 27.10
C ASP A 182 -16.16 -2.98 27.14
N LYS A 183 -15.29 -2.91 28.15
CA LYS A 183 -14.31 -1.84 28.31
C LYS A 183 -13.28 -1.84 27.17
N GLU A 184 -12.66 -2.99 26.88
CA GLU A 184 -11.67 -3.09 25.79
C GLU A 184 -12.32 -2.79 24.43
N ARG A 185 -13.56 -3.25 24.22
CA ARG A 185 -14.31 -2.96 23.00
C ARG A 185 -14.56 -1.46 22.82
N SER A 186 -14.90 -0.77 23.91
CA SER A 186 -15.07 0.69 23.90
C SER A 186 -13.75 1.41 23.60
N GLU A 187 -12.65 1.00 24.23
CA GLU A 187 -11.33 1.61 24.00
C GLU A 187 -10.85 1.45 22.55
N ILE A 188 -11.08 0.27 21.95
CA ILE A 188 -10.79 0.02 20.53
C ILE A 188 -11.64 0.93 19.63
N GLN A 189 -12.94 1.05 19.92
CA GLN A 189 -13.85 1.89 19.15
C GLN A 189 -13.41 3.36 19.17
N ASP A 190 -13.08 3.90 20.34
CA ASP A 190 -12.65 5.29 20.50
C ASP A 190 -11.33 5.56 19.75
N ALA A 191 -10.38 4.62 19.82
CA ALA A 191 -9.11 4.71 19.09
C ALA A 191 -9.31 4.67 17.57
N GLU A 192 -10.19 3.78 17.09
CA GLU A 192 -10.50 3.67 15.66
C GLU A 192 -11.22 4.90 15.12
N GLU A 193 -12.16 5.48 15.87
CA GLU A 193 -12.81 6.73 15.47
C GLU A 193 -11.82 7.89 15.34
N ALA A 194 -10.87 7.99 16.27
CA ALA A 194 -9.80 8.98 16.21
C ALA A 194 -8.87 8.75 14.99
N ARG A 195 -8.50 7.48 14.72
CA ARG A 195 -7.68 7.10 13.56
C ARG A 195 -8.37 7.44 12.25
N LEU A 196 -9.64 7.06 12.10
CA LEU A 196 -10.43 7.31 10.89
C LEU A 196 -10.68 8.80 10.67
N LYS A 197 -10.89 9.56 11.74
CA LYS A 197 -10.99 11.03 11.65
C LYS A 197 -9.70 11.62 11.08
N LYS A 198 -8.53 11.21 11.57
CA LYS A 198 -7.23 11.67 11.08
C LYS A 198 -7.00 11.30 9.61
N ILE A 199 -7.37 10.08 9.19
CA ILE A 199 -7.29 9.67 7.78
C ILE A 199 -8.16 10.57 6.91
N ARG A 200 -9.42 10.80 7.30
CA ARG A 200 -10.32 11.68 6.55
C ARG A 200 -9.75 13.09 6.44
N GLU A 201 -9.22 13.66 7.51
CA GLU A 201 -8.58 14.98 7.50
C GLU A 201 -7.39 15.03 6.52
N CYS A 202 -6.56 13.98 6.47
CA CYS A 202 -5.44 13.87 5.53
C CYS A 202 -5.86 13.66 4.07
N MET A 203 -6.97 12.96 3.81
CA MET A 203 -7.49 12.74 2.45
C MET A 203 -7.94 14.04 1.77
N TYR A 204 -8.34 15.05 2.56
CA TYR A 204 -8.69 16.38 2.05
C TYR A 204 -7.49 17.36 1.98
N GLN A 205 -6.27 16.90 2.30
CA GLN A 205 -5.06 17.68 2.16
C GLN A 205 -4.14 17.08 1.08
N PRO A 206 -3.90 17.75 -0.06
CA PRO A 206 -3.26 17.18 -1.25
C PRO A 206 -1.78 16.78 -1.11
N LEU A 207 -1.19 16.84 0.10
CA LEU A 207 0.21 16.52 0.38
C LEU A 207 0.40 15.46 1.49
N ALA A 208 -0.65 14.97 2.15
CA ALA A 208 -0.52 14.23 3.41
C ALA A 208 -0.53 12.69 3.30
N LEU A 209 -0.80 12.09 2.13
CA LEU A 209 -0.89 10.61 2.04
C LEU A 209 0.46 9.89 2.22
N ILE A 210 1.58 10.59 2.08
CA ILE A 210 2.91 9.98 2.10
C ILE A 210 3.38 9.66 3.53
N GLY A 211 2.87 10.35 4.55
CA GLY A 211 3.31 10.21 5.94
C GLY A 211 2.58 9.14 6.77
N LEU A 212 1.70 8.35 6.15
CA LEU A 212 0.86 7.34 6.84
C LEU A 212 1.33 5.89 6.61
N ILE A 213 2.51 5.69 6.01
CA ILE A 213 3.19 4.38 5.83
C ILE A 213 4.36 4.23 6.82
#